data_AF-A0A183AMB2-F1
#
_entry.id   AF-A0A183AMB2-F1
#
_cell.length_a   1.000
_cell.length_b   1.000
_cell.length_c   1.000
_cell.angle_alpha   90.00
_cell.angle_beta   90.00
_cell.angle_gamma   90.00
#
_symmetry.space_group_name_H-M   'P 1'
#
loop_
_entity.id
_entity.type
_entity.pdbx_description
1 polymer ?
#
loop_
_entity_poly.entity_id
_entity_poly.type
_entity_poly.pdbx_seq_one_letter_code
_entity_poly.pdbx_strand_id
1 'polypeptide(L)'
;MAVANASSLADCERNALLVFGSSTAILLTGALFIILGRFITLHQKQGDSDEDSLHELIRSRQMGWFPKQAERLLSGKPLCGKVLITASKNLLKTWFSLESLIDCYTIFPIMFAIVFGRYHYNFGFLYFTKINKITEAIVLLSLVDQERSIRKLKLISQLLAAWFTFAGIILLLERIGDFWEHREILRDLEFLDCIYFLLVTVATVGYGDIVCTSYLGRLVIIFVIVSALISITTHMSELYELFRCSKQYSGSFNNEYHPRHVVVCGEINYDSVSIFLNAFIHADRGRYDKNIMIVFLAE
;
A
#
# COMPACT_ATOMS: atom_id res chain seq x y z
N MET A 1 17.01 -1.04 57.07
CA MET A 1 16.83 -0.64 55.65
C MET A 1 17.16 -1.74 54.64
N ALA A 2 17.88 -2.82 54.97
CA ALA A 2 18.14 -3.91 54.02
C ALA A 2 17.03 -4.97 53.89
N VAL A 3 16.09 -5.04 54.85
CA VAL A 3 15.07 -6.11 54.90
C VAL A 3 13.84 -5.82 54.00
N ALA A 4 13.54 -4.55 53.71
CA ALA A 4 12.37 -4.17 52.89
C ALA A 4 12.59 -4.39 51.38
N ASN A 5 13.83 -4.39 50.90
CA ASN A 5 14.13 -4.66 49.48
C ASN A 5 14.03 -6.16 49.16
N ALA A 6 14.39 -7.04 50.09
CA ALA A 6 14.35 -8.48 49.87
C ALA A 6 12.92 -9.03 49.78
N SER A 7 11.96 -8.48 50.55
CA SER A 7 10.55 -8.84 50.44
C SER A 7 9.94 -8.40 49.10
N SER A 8 10.29 -7.21 48.60
CA SER A 8 9.79 -6.72 47.30
C SER A 8 10.33 -7.53 46.10
N LEU A 9 11.57 -8.03 46.20
CA LEU A 9 12.18 -8.86 45.16
C LEU A 9 11.57 -10.26 45.13
N ALA A 10 11.31 -10.85 46.32
CA ALA A 10 10.67 -12.16 46.46
C ALA A 10 9.19 -12.15 46.03
N ASP A 11 8.47 -11.05 46.25
CA ASP A 11 7.11 -10.86 45.77
C ASP A 11 7.06 -10.65 44.24
N CYS A 12 8.09 -10.01 43.67
CA CYS A 12 8.25 -9.87 42.22
C CYS A 12 8.58 -11.21 41.55
N GLU A 13 9.44 -12.04 42.16
CA GLU A 13 9.73 -13.40 41.69
C GLU A 13 8.51 -14.31 41.79
N ARG A 14 7.70 -14.24 42.85
CA ARG A 14 6.44 -15.00 42.95
C ARG A 14 5.39 -14.56 41.92
N ASN A 15 5.26 -13.26 41.67
CA ASN A 15 4.35 -12.74 40.65
C ASN A 15 4.83 -13.04 39.22
N ALA A 16 6.15 -13.04 38.99
CA ALA A 16 6.74 -13.51 37.74
C ALA A 16 6.47 -15.01 37.56
N LEU A 17 6.63 -15.85 38.58
CA LEU A 17 6.38 -17.30 38.49
C LEU A 17 4.90 -17.63 38.26
N LEU A 18 3.96 -16.84 38.80
CA LEU A 18 2.52 -16.96 38.51
C LEU A 18 2.15 -16.52 37.08
N VAL A 19 2.84 -15.51 36.52
CA VAL A 19 2.66 -15.06 35.12
C VAL A 19 3.37 -15.98 34.12
N PHE A 20 4.51 -16.56 34.49
CA PHE A 20 5.18 -17.62 33.72
C PHE A 20 4.39 -18.94 33.77
N GLY A 21 3.74 -19.25 34.89
CA GLY A 21 2.80 -20.37 35.01
C GLY A 21 1.57 -20.23 34.10
N SER A 22 1.01 -19.02 33.96
CA SER A 22 -0.12 -18.78 33.05
C SER A 22 0.31 -18.76 31.57
N SER A 23 1.53 -18.32 31.25
CA SER A 23 2.04 -18.32 29.87
C SER A 23 2.48 -19.71 29.38
N THR A 24 3.07 -20.55 30.26
CA THR A 24 3.33 -21.96 29.94
C THR A 24 2.04 -22.76 29.78
N ALA A 25 0.96 -22.41 30.49
CA ALA A 25 -0.37 -22.95 30.24
C ALA A 25 -0.94 -22.51 28.88
N ILE A 26 -0.66 -21.29 28.41
CA ILE A 26 -1.04 -20.82 27.06
C ILE A 26 -0.24 -21.56 25.96
N LEU A 27 1.03 -21.89 26.21
CA LEU A 27 1.84 -22.69 25.29
C LEU A 27 1.44 -24.17 25.29
N LEU A 28 1.09 -24.74 26.44
CA LEU A 28 0.57 -26.10 26.55
C LEU A 28 -0.83 -26.23 25.94
N THR A 29 -1.71 -25.25 26.14
CA THR A 29 -3.03 -25.22 25.48
C THR A 29 -2.90 -25.00 23.98
N GLY A 30 -1.95 -24.19 23.52
CA GLY A 30 -1.61 -24.04 22.10
C GLY A 30 -1.06 -25.33 21.48
N ALA A 31 -0.18 -26.04 22.18
CA ALA A 31 0.34 -27.34 21.75
C ALA A 31 -0.75 -28.44 21.76
N LEU A 32 -1.63 -28.43 22.78
CA LEU A 32 -2.80 -29.31 22.86
C LEU A 32 -3.77 -29.01 21.72
N PHE A 33 -3.97 -27.75 21.33
CA PHE A 33 -4.79 -27.35 20.18
C PHE A 33 -4.19 -27.80 18.84
N ILE A 34 -2.86 -27.83 18.72
CA ILE A 34 -2.18 -28.37 17.54
C ILE A 34 -2.35 -29.89 17.47
N ILE A 35 -2.29 -30.58 18.61
CA ILE A 35 -2.49 -32.04 18.70
C ILE A 35 -3.97 -32.41 18.46
N LEU A 36 -4.92 -31.66 19.05
CA LEU A 36 -6.36 -31.78 18.80
C LEU A 36 -6.71 -31.44 17.36
N GLY A 37 -6.09 -30.40 16.78
CA GLY A 37 -6.24 -30.06 15.37
C GLY A 37 -5.76 -31.20 14.47
N ARG A 38 -4.62 -31.82 14.80
CA ARG A 38 -4.11 -33.00 14.09
C ARG A 38 -5.03 -34.22 14.24
N PHE A 39 -5.58 -34.43 15.43
CA PHE A 39 -6.53 -35.51 15.73
C PHE A 39 -7.88 -35.31 15.00
N ILE A 40 -8.39 -34.08 14.95
CA ILE A 40 -9.61 -33.72 14.22
C ILE A 40 -9.39 -33.85 12.72
N THR A 41 -8.23 -33.47 12.16
CA THR A 41 -7.93 -33.71 10.74
C THR A 41 -7.80 -35.20 10.39
N LEU A 42 -7.36 -36.05 11.32
CA LEU A 42 -7.34 -37.50 11.12
C LEU A 42 -8.75 -38.09 11.19
N HIS A 43 -9.60 -37.56 12.08
CA HIS A 43 -11.01 -37.96 12.19
C HIS A 43 -11.88 -37.44 11.03
N GLN A 44 -11.55 -36.26 10.48
CA GLN A 44 -12.22 -35.70 9.29
C GLN A 44 -11.87 -36.46 8.02
N LYS A 45 -10.65 -37.02 7.91
CA LYS A 45 -10.31 -37.93 6.81
C LYS A 45 -11.14 -39.20 6.79
N GLN A 46 -11.74 -39.57 7.94
CA GLN A 46 -12.66 -40.69 8.05
C GLN A 46 -14.12 -40.27 7.81
N GLY A 47 -14.46 -38.99 8.05
CA GLY A 47 -15.76 -38.39 7.71
C GLY A 47 -15.92 -37.95 6.25
N ASP A 48 -14.83 -37.64 5.54
CA ASP A 48 -14.82 -37.28 4.11
C ASP A 48 -15.36 -38.45 3.24
N SER A 49 -15.19 -39.69 3.71
CA SER A 49 -15.79 -40.88 3.09
C SER A 49 -17.31 -40.99 3.29
N ASP A 50 -17.86 -40.36 4.33
CA ASP A 50 -19.30 -40.32 4.62
C ASP A 50 -19.95 -39.08 3.97
N GLU A 51 -19.19 -38.00 3.77
CA GLU A 51 -19.64 -36.74 3.17
C GLU A 51 -19.85 -36.86 1.65
N ASP A 52 -19.08 -37.71 0.97
CA ASP A 52 -19.30 -38.09 -0.43
C ASP A 52 -20.66 -38.79 -0.63
N SER A 53 -21.11 -39.59 0.34
CA SER A 53 -22.43 -40.25 0.32
C SER A 53 -23.58 -39.26 0.55
N LEU A 54 -23.32 -38.17 1.28
CA LEU A 54 -24.28 -37.11 1.60
C LEU A 54 -24.40 -36.10 0.43
N HIS A 55 -23.32 -35.88 -0.31
CA HIS A 55 -23.30 -35.09 -1.55
C HIS A 55 -24.13 -35.72 -2.68
N GLU A 56 -24.25 -37.06 -2.71
CA GLU A 56 -25.13 -37.76 -3.65
C GLU A 56 -26.62 -37.54 -3.33
N LEU A 57 -26.98 -37.41 -2.04
CA LEU A 57 -28.35 -37.11 -1.58
C LEU A 57 -28.76 -35.65 -1.80
N ILE A 58 -27.82 -34.69 -1.66
CA ILE A 58 -28.11 -33.24 -1.79
C ILE A 58 -28.31 -32.81 -3.26
N ARG A 59 -27.78 -33.56 -4.23
CA ARG A 59 -28.03 -33.32 -5.67
C ARG A 59 -29.53 -33.42 -6.03
N SER A 60 -30.38 -33.96 -5.16
CA SER A 60 -31.81 -34.19 -5.39
C SER A 60 -32.75 -33.00 -5.13
N ARG A 61 -32.30 -31.82 -4.67
CA ARG A 61 -33.25 -30.71 -4.40
C ARG A 61 -32.83 -29.33 -4.90
N GLN A 62 -33.66 -28.80 -5.81
CA GLN A 62 -33.69 -27.43 -6.33
C GLN A 62 -33.87 -26.36 -5.25
N MET A 63 -33.15 -25.24 -5.40
CA MET A 63 -33.60 -23.83 -5.32
C MET A 63 -32.33 -22.94 -5.27
N GLY A 64 -32.17 -21.83 -6.00
CA GLY A 64 -33.16 -20.86 -6.47
C GLY A 64 -33.04 -19.59 -5.61
N TRP A 65 -32.26 -18.61 -6.08
CA TRP A 65 -32.27 -17.20 -5.63
C TRP A 65 -31.73 -16.85 -4.23
N PHE A 66 -30.41 -16.61 -4.13
CA PHE A 66 -29.74 -15.60 -3.27
C PHE A 66 -28.25 -15.65 -3.64
N PRO A 67 -27.56 -14.53 -3.97
CA PRO A 67 -26.18 -14.62 -4.42
C PRO A 67 -25.25 -14.90 -3.22
N LYS A 68 -25.00 -16.20 -2.99
CA LYS A 68 -24.05 -16.81 -2.05
C LYS A 68 -22.58 -16.34 -2.22
N GLN A 69 -22.32 -15.35 -3.07
CA GLN A 69 -20.98 -14.81 -3.36
C GLN A 69 -20.49 -13.82 -2.28
N ALA A 70 -21.40 -13.06 -1.64
CA ALA A 70 -21.03 -12.03 -0.66
C ALA A 70 -20.71 -12.60 0.73
N GLU A 71 -21.41 -13.66 1.14
CA GLU A 71 -21.23 -14.29 2.46
C GLU A 71 -19.94 -15.13 2.55
N ARG A 72 -19.49 -15.71 1.41
CA ARG A 72 -18.21 -16.44 1.32
C ARG A 72 -16.98 -15.52 1.31
N LEU A 73 -17.12 -14.24 0.95
CA LEU A 73 -16.01 -13.29 0.94
C LEU A 73 -15.78 -12.61 2.30
N LEU A 74 -16.83 -12.50 3.12
CA LEU A 74 -16.78 -11.83 4.42
C LEU A 74 -16.55 -12.80 5.60
N SER A 75 -16.90 -14.09 5.52
CA SER A 75 -16.62 -15.05 6.62
C SER A 75 -15.24 -15.74 6.54
N GLY A 76 -14.45 -15.48 5.49
CA GLY A 76 -13.23 -16.24 5.19
C GLY A 76 -11.89 -15.51 5.32
N LYS A 77 -11.83 -14.27 5.82
CA LYS A 77 -10.56 -13.52 5.90
C LYS A 77 -10.21 -13.01 7.30
N PRO A 78 -9.51 -13.82 8.13
CA PRO A 78 -8.67 -13.27 9.18
C PRO A 78 -7.28 -12.94 8.61
N LEU A 79 -7.11 -11.66 8.27
CA LEU A 79 -6.03 -10.77 8.69
C LEU A 79 -4.79 -11.39 9.39
N CYS A 80 -4.01 -12.28 8.75
CA CYS A 80 -2.59 -12.50 9.05
C CYS A 80 -1.98 -13.50 8.08
N GLY A 81 -0.68 -13.35 7.78
CA GLY A 81 0.12 -14.09 6.79
C GLY A 81 0.17 -15.62 6.86
N LYS A 82 -0.69 -16.29 7.65
CA LYS A 82 -0.82 -17.75 7.72
C LYS A 82 -1.50 -18.37 6.49
N VAL A 83 -2.35 -17.66 5.74
CA VAL A 83 -3.03 -18.24 4.55
C VAL A 83 -2.22 -18.10 3.26
N LEU A 84 -1.29 -17.13 3.14
CA LEU A 84 -0.48 -17.00 1.92
C LEU A 84 0.46 -18.21 1.75
N ILE A 85 0.93 -18.78 2.86
CA ILE A 85 1.79 -19.98 2.88
C ILE A 85 0.98 -21.23 2.54
N THR A 86 -0.30 -21.31 2.93
CA THR A 86 -1.14 -22.49 2.64
C THR A 86 -1.82 -22.45 1.27
N ALA A 87 -1.95 -21.28 0.64
CA ALA A 87 -2.55 -21.12 -0.68
C ALA A 87 -1.56 -21.22 -1.85
N SER A 88 -0.25 -21.16 -1.59
CA SER A 88 0.76 -21.19 -2.65
C SER A 88 1.23 -22.62 -2.96
N LYS A 89 1.07 -23.02 -4.23
CA LYS A 89 1.57 -24.30 -4.75
C LYS A 89 3.10 -24.45 -4.64
N ASN A 90 3.84 -23.35 -4.44
CA ASN A 90 5.30 -23.33 -4.33
C ASN A 90 5.75 -22.51 -3.11
N LEU A 91 6.02 -23.19 -2.00
CA LEU A 91 6.39 -22.59 -0.72
C LEU A 91 7.68 -21.74 -0.81
N LEU A 92 8.71 -22.20 -1.52
CA LEU A 92 9.99 -21.50 -1.64
C LEU A 92 9.86 -20.15 -2.34
N LYS A 93 9.07 -20.07 -3.42
CA LYS A 93 8.85 -18.82 -4.15
C LYS A 93 8.09 -17.80 -3.30
N THR A 94 7.15 -18.25 -2.47
CA THR A 94 6.42 -17.39 -1.55
C THR A 94 7.30 -16.91 -0.41
N TRP A 95 8.18 -17.77 0.11
CA TRP A 95 9.11 -17.40 1.18
C TRP A 95 10.14 -16.35 0.74
N PHE A 96 10.65 -16.47 -0.48
CA PHE A 96 11.58 -15.48 -1.06
C PHE A 96 10.88 -14.25 -1.67
N SER A 97 9.56 -14.12 -1.54
CA SER A 97 8.86 -12.89 -1.94
C SER A 97 9.30 -11.74 -1.04
N LEU A 98 9.63 -10.59 -1.64
CA LEU A 98 10.06 -9.38 -0.91
C LEU A 98 9.04 -8.98 0.16
N GLU A 99 7.75 -9.11 -0.11
CA GLU A 99 6.69 -8.79 0.86
C GLU A 99 6.76 -9.67 2.11
N SER A 100 7.01 -10.97 1.93
CA SER A 100 7.11 -11.94 3.04
C SER A 100 8.39 -11.75 3.85
N LEU A 101 9.49 -11.37 3.21
CA LEU A 101 10.73 -11.01 3.89
C LEU A 101 10.53 -9.76 4.75
N ILE A 102 9.90 -8.72 4.20
CA ILE A 102 9.61 -7.49 4.95
C ILE A 102 8.71 -7.78 6.15
N ASP A 103 7.68 -8.62 5.99
CA ASP A 103 6.84 -9.05 7.11
C ASP A 103 7.63 -9.83 8.17
N CYS A 104 8.55 -10.71 7.75
CA CYS A 104 9.42 -11.44 8.67
C CYS A 104 10.34 -10.48 9.46
N TYR A 105 11.00 -9.55 8.78
CA TYR A 105 11.91 -8.58 9.39
C TYR A 105 11.20 -7.54 10.28
N THR A 106 9.92 -7.26 10.07
CA THR A 106 9.15 -6.34 10.93
C THR A 106 8.58 -7.05 12.15
N ILE A 107 8.15 -8.32 12.03
CA ILE A 107 7.57 -9.08 13.13
C ILE A 107 8.65 -9.58 14.10
N PHE A 108 9.82 -9.97 13.59
CA PHE A 108 10.88 -10.56 14.41
C PHE A 108 11.38 -9.64 15.55
N PRO A 109 11.69 -8.35 15.32
CA PRO A 109 12.10 -7.44 16.39
C PRO A 109 11.01 -7.17 17.42
N ILE A 110 9.74 -7.17 17.02
CA ILE A 110 8.59 -6.99 17.94
C ILE A 110 8.48 -8.21 18.86
N MET A 111 8.58 -9.41 18.30
CA MET A 111 8.60 -10.65 19.08
C MET A 111 9.79 -10.70 20.04
N PHE A 112 10.97 -10.30 19.57
CA PHE A 112 12.18 -10.24 20.40
C PHE A 112 12.03 -9.22 21.54
N ALA A 113 11.45 -8.05 21.28
CA ALA A 113 11.22 -7.02 22.29
C ALA A 113 10.28 -7.49 23.41
N ILE A 114 9.25 -8.29 23.08
CA ILE A 114 8.34 -8.88 24.08
C ILE A 114 9.08 -9.89 24.97
N VAL A 115 9.99 -10.68 24.41
CA VAL A 115 10.74 -11.72 25.16
C VAL A 115 11.81 -11.12 26.06
N PHE A 116 12.56 -10.13 25.58
CA PHE A 116 13.72 -9.58 26.30
C PHE A 116 13.44 -8.24 27.01
N GLY A 117 12.21 -7.71 26.90
CA GLY A 117 11.80 -6.45 27.55
C GLY A 117 12.52 -5.20 27.04
N ARG A 118 13.27 -5.29 25.92
CA ARG A 118 14.00 -4.17 25.30
C ARG A 118 13.52 -3.95 23.87
N TYR A 119 12.99 -2.76 23.61
CA TYR A 119 12.62 -2.35 22.26
C TYR A 119 13.85 -1.84 21.50
N HIS A 120 14.08 -2.38 20.31
CA HIS A 120 15.04 -1.82 19.35
C HIS A 120 14.26 -1.29 18.16
N TYR A 121 14.10 0.03 18.08
CA TYR A 121 13.32 0.72 17.03
C TYR A 121 13.96 0.68 15.64
N ASN A 122 15.07 -0.03 15.47
CA ASN A 122 15.95 0.10 14.31
C ASN A 122 15.27 -0.26 12.98
N PHE A 123 14.36 -1.24 12.96
CA PHE A 123 13.72 -1.70 11.72
C PHE A 123 12.30 -1.18 11.49
N GLY A 124 11.79 -0.26 12.32
CA GLY A 124 10.42 0.23 12.24
C GLY A 124 10.06 0.89 10.90
N PHE A 125 11.04 1.49 10.21
CA PHE A 125 10.84 2.16 8.93
C PHE A 125 10.36 1.22 7.81
N LEU A 126 10.62 -0.09 7.92
CA LEU A 126 10.13 -1.08 6.95
C LEU A 126 8.60 -1.13 6.92
N TYR A 127 7.90 -0.65 7.97
CA TYR A 127 6.45 -0.54 7.98
C TYR A 127 5.92 0.40 6.89
N PHE A 128 6.69 1.41 6.48
CA PHE A 128 6.26 2.34 5.42
C PHE A 128 6.13 1.68 4.04
N THR A 129 6.76 0.52 3.81
CA THR A 129 6.52 -0.29 2.60
C THR A 129 5.06 -0.74 2.48
N LYS A 130 4.35 -0.87 3.63
CA LYS A 130 2.95 -1.31 3.69
C LYS A 130 1.96 -0.25 3.22
N ILE A 131 2.39 0.99 2.98
CA ILE A 131 1.54 2.03 2.38
C ILE A 131 0.94 1.53 1.04
N ASN A 132 1.67 0.72 0.28
CA ASN A 132 1.17 0.10 -0.95
C ASN A 132 -0.08 -0.78 -0.73
N LYS A 133 -0.18 -1.46 0.42
CA LYS A 133 -1.34 -2.30 0.77
C LYS A 133 -2.57 -1.46 1.09
N ILE A 134 -2.40 -0.22 1.56
CA ILE A 134 -3.51 0.70 1.79
C ILE A 134 -4.17 1.04 0.44
N THR A 135 -3.37 1.25 -0.61
CA THR A 135 -3.89 1.47 -1.96
C THR A 135 -4.66 0.25 -2.48
N GLU A 136 -4.15 -0.95 -2.28
CA GLU A 136 -4.88 -2.19 -2.63
C GLU A 136 -6.20 -2.32 -1.85
N ALA A 137 -6.22 -1.92 -0.58
CA ALA A 137 -7.43 -1.93 0.24
C ALA A 137 -8.47 -0.90 -0.25
N ILE A 138 -8.06 0.31 -0.64
CA ILE A 138 -8.96 1.33 -1.20
C ILE A 138 -9.61 0.83 -2.49
N VAL A 139 -8.86 0.11 -3.33
CA VAL A 139 -9.38 -0.51 -4.55
C VAL A 139 -10.36 -1.64 -4.21
N LEU A 140 -10.06 -2.45 -3.20
CA LEU A 140 -10.95 -3.53 -2.74
C LEU A 140 -12.28 -3.00 -2.19
N LEU A 141 -12.25 -1.82 -1.55
CA LEU A 141 -13.44 -1.15 -1.01
C LEU A 141 -14.31 -0.49 -2.09
N SER A 142 -13.95 -0.62 -3.38
CA SER A 142 -14.65 0.00 -4.51
C SER A 142 -14.88 1.51 -4.35
N LEU A 143 -13.97 2.20 -3.66
CA LEU A 143 -14.03 3.66 -3.53
C LEU A 143 -13.57 4.39 -4.79
N VAL A 144 -12.90 3.68 -5.70
CA VAL A 144 -12.34 4.21 -6.94
C VAL A 144 -12.69 3.26 -8.08
N ASP A 145 -13.68 3.62 -8.89
CA ASP A 145 -14.17 2.77 -9.98
C ASP A 145 -13.37 2.95 -11.28
N GLN A 146 -12.68 4.08 -11.44
CA GLN A 146 -11.98 4.40 -12.67
C GLN A 146 -10.56 3.82 -12.69
N GLU A 147 -10.27 2.93 -13.64
CA GLU A 147 -8.95 2.28 -13.81
C GLU A 147 -7.78 3.27 -13.84
N ARG A 148 -7.99 4.44 -14.47
CA ARG A 148 -7.00 5.52 -14.53
C ARG A 148 -6.66 6.07 -13.15
N SER A 149 -7.66 6.26 -12.30
CA SER A 149 -7.47 6.77 -10.94
C SER A 149 -6.77 5.73 -10.06
N ILE A 150 -7.08 4.44 -10.26
CA ILE A 150 -6.38 3.33 -9.59
C ILE A 150 -4.90 3.33 -9.94
N ARG A 151 -4.55 3.48 -11.23
CA ARG A 151 -3.14 3.52 -11.67
C ARG A 151 -2.40 4.72 -11.06
N LYS A 152 -2.99 5.91 -11.07
CA LYS A 152 -2.42 7.11 -10.43
C LYS A 152 -2.16 6.88 -8.94
N LEU A 153 -3.17 6.38 -8.21
CA LEU A 153 -3.07 6.16 -6.76
C LEU A 153 -1.97 5.14 -6.43
N LYS A 154 -1.85 4.08 -7.23
CA LYS A 154 -0.80 3.06 -7.06
C LYS A 154 0.60 3.63 -7.26
N LEU A 155 0.81 4.44 -8.30
CA LEU A 155 2.10 5.08 -8.57
C LEU A 155 2.49 6.06 -7.45
N ILE A 156 1.55 6.90 -7.00
CA ILE A 156 1.80 7.87 -5.92
C ILE A 156 2.16 7.14 -4.62
N SER A 157 1.41 6.10 -4.28
CA SER A 157 1.65 5.27 -3.09
C SER A 157 3.03 4.60 -3.12
N GLN A 158 3.42 4.05 -4.27
CA GLN A 158 4.71 3.42 -4.47
C GLN A 158 5.88 4.40 -4.32
N LEU A 159 5.76 5.61 -4.89
CA LEU A 159 6.76 6.66 -4.76
C LEU A 159 6.91 7.14 -3.31
N LEU A 160 5.80 7.36 -2.61
CA LEU A 160 5.82 7.73 -1.19
C LEU A 160 6.44 6.64 -0.32
N ALA A 161 6.04 5.38 -0.52
CA ALA A 161 6.62 4.25 0.21
C ALA A 161 8.13 4.12 -0.01
N ALA A 162 8.60 4.30 -1.25
CA ALA A 162 10.03 4.30 -1.58
C ALA A 162 10.78 5.43 -0.86
N TRP A 163 10.23 6.65 -0.84
CA TRP A 163 10.84 7.79 -0.15
C TRP A 163 11.01 7.52 1.36
N PHE A 164 9.94 7.13 2.06
CA PHE A 164 10.02 6.86 3.51
C PHE A 164 10.97 5.70 3.85
N THR A 165 11.07 4.70 2.97
CA THR A 165 11.96 3.55 3.21
C THR A 165 13.42 3.91 3.01
N PHE A 166 13.78 4.69 1.98
CA PHE A 166 15.15 5.17 1.82
C PHE A 166 15.58 6.11 2.95
N ALA A 167 14.70 7.00 3.42
CA ALA A 167 14.98 7.84 4.58
C ALA A 167 15.26 7.00 5.84
N GLY A 168 14.49 5.92 6.04
CA GLY A 168 14.70 4.97 7.13
C GLY A 168 15.99 4.16 7.04
N ILE A 169 16.37 3.72 5.83
CA ILE A 169 17.64 3.02 5.60
C ILE A 169 18.83 3.93 5.92
N ILE A 170 18.80 5.19 5.49
CA ILE A 170 19.86 6.16 5.78
C ILE A 170 19.96 6.40 7.29
N LEU A 171 18.82 6.61 7.96
CA LEU A 171 18.78 6.76 9.43
C LEU A 171 19.39 5.54 10.13
N LEU A 172 19.05 4.33 9.69
CA LEU A 172 19.61 3.09 10.24
C LEU A 172 21.13 3.04 10.04
N LEU A 173 21.63 3.36 8.85
CA LEU A 173 23.06 3.31 8.55
C LEU A 173 23.85 4.35 9.33
N GLU A 174 23.35 5.58 9.44
CA GLU A 174 24.01 6.61 10.26
C GLU A 174 23.96 6.27 11.76
N ARG A 175 22.90 5.59 12.24
CA ARG A 175 22.81 5.13 13.64
C ARG A 175 23.72 3.94 13.94
N ILE A 176 23.86 3.00 13.00
CA ILE A 176 24.79 1.87 13.14
C ILE A 176 26.25 2.38 13.07
N GLY A 177 26.49 3.39 12.22
CA GLY A 177 27.81 3.94 11.98
C GLY A 177 28.73 2.97 11.23
N ASP A 178 30.01 3.33 11.15
CA ASP A 178 31.03 2.50 10.53
C ASP A 178 31.55 1.49 11.56
N PHE A 179 31.08 0.24 11.47
CA PHE A 179 31.48 -0.83 12.40
C PHE A 179 32.99 -1.10 12.47
N TRP A 180 33.75 -0.63 11.47
CA TRP A 180 35.20 -0.82 11.36
C TRP A 180 36.02 0.33 11.95
N GLU A 181 35.48 1.55 11.97
CA GLU A 181 36.17 2.74 12.47
C GLU A 181 35.43 3.23 13.72
N HIS A 182 36.09 3.16 14.88
CA HIS A 182 35.49 3.63 16.14
C HIS A 182 35.44 5.16 16.14
N ARG A 183 34.47 5.71 15.42
CA ARG A 183 34.18 7.14 15.38
C ARG A 183 32.97 7.38 16.27
N GLU A 184 33.12 8.23 17.28
CA GLU A 184 31.96 8.64 18.08
C GLU A 184 30.97 9.37 17.17
N ILE A 185 29.74 8.85 17.11
CA ILE A 185 28.65 9.40 16.32
C ILE A 185 28.21 10.70 17.02
N LEU A 186 28.62 11.85 16.48
CA LEU A 186 28.43 13.16 17.14
C LEU A 186 27.03 13.75 16.99
N ARG A 187 26.11 13.12 16.24
CA ARG A 187 24.83 13.74 15.92
C ARG A 187 23.67 12.75 15.99
N ASP A 188 22.77 12.98 16.94
CA ASP A 188 21.46 12.33 16.98
C ASP A 188 20.61 12.87 15.83
N LEU A 189 20.49 12.08 14.76
CA LEU A 189 19.60 12.37 13.63
C LEU A 189 18.20 11.84 13.94
N GLU A 190 17.18 12.69 13.76
CA GLU A 190 15.79 12.26 13.83
C GLU A 190 15.32 11.73 12.46
N PHE A 191 14.22 10.98 12.46
CA PHE A 191 13.65 10.46 11.21
C PHE A 191 13.20 11.57 10.24
N LEU A 192 12.68 12.68 10.78
CA LEU A 192 12.26 13.84 10.00
C LEU A 192 13.44 14.53 9.32
N ASP A 193 14.60 14.61 9.99
CA ASP A 193 15.83 15.14 9.42
C ASP A 193 16.30 14.32 8.21
N CYS A 194 16.17 13.00 8.28
CA CYS A 194 16.48 12.12 7.15
C CYS A 194 15.50 12.29 5.98
N ILE A 195 14.21 12.53 6.25
CA ILE A 195 13.23 12.83 5.20
C ILE A 195 13.58 14.15 4.51
N TYR A 196 13.89 15.18 5.30
CA TYR A 196 14.32 16.48 4.80
C TYR A 196 15.59 16.36 3.95
N PHE A 197 16.61 15.66 4.45
CA PHE A 197 17.84 15.39 3.72
C PHE A 197 17.57 14.70 2.38
N LEU A 198 16.73 13.66 2.36
CA LEU A 198 16.41 12.95 1.13
C LEU A 198 15.66 13.86 0.14
N LEU A 199 14.72 14.69 0.63
CA LEU A 199 13.97 15.64 -0.19
C LEU A 199 14.88 16.65 -0.88
N VAL A 200 15.75 17.29 -0.10
CA VAL A 200 16.70 18.31 -0.58
C VAL A 200 17.68 17.70 -1.58
N THR A 201 18.08 16.45 -1.37
CA THR A 201 19.00 15.72 -2.24
C THR A 201 18.34 15.31 -3.57
N VAL A 202 17.14 14.71 -3.52
CA VAL A 202 16.39 14.31 -4.72
C VAL A 202 15.93 15.53 -5.52
N ALA A 203 15.58 16.64 -4.85
CA ALA A 203 15.28 17.92 -5.48
C ALA A 203 16.51 18.61 -6.07
N THR A 204 17.71 18.03 -5.94
CA THR A 204 18.99 18.58 -6.42
C THR A 204 19.36 19.95 -5.83
N VAL A 205 18.78 20.31 -4.68
CA VAL A 205 19.06 21.58 -3.99
C VAL A 205 20.37 21.50 -3.21
N GLY A 206 20.53 20.45 -2.40
CA GLY A 206 21.78 20.15 -1.70
C GLY A 206 22.30 21.27 -0.79
N TYR A 207 21.51 21.72 0.20
CA TYR A 207 21.93 22.78 1.14
C TYR A 207 23.22 22.45 1.92
N GLY A 208 23.49 21.17 2.19
CA GLY A 208 24.69 20.71 2.88
C GLY A 208 24.66 20.92 4.40
N ASP A 209 23.49 21.21 4.98
CA ASP A 209 23.25 21.35 6.42
C ASP A 209 23.18 20.00 7.15
N ILE A 210 22.65 18.99 6.45
CA ILE A 210 22.62 17.58 6.86
C ILE A 210 23.36 16.76 5.81
N VAL A 211 24.32 15.94 6.25
CA VAL A 211 25.16 15.13 5.37
C VAL A 211 25.42 13.77 6.02
N CYS A 212 25.41 12.71 5.21
CA CYS A 212 25.80 11.37 5.64
C CYS A 212 27.30 11.33 5.99
N THR A 213 27.60 10.98 7.24
CA THR A 213 28.98 10.90 7.73
C THR A 213 29.56 9.49 7.57
N SER A 214 28.73 8.46 7.65
CA SER A 214 29.16 7.06 7.49
C SER A 214 29.55 6.75 6.05
N TYR A 215 30.57 5.92 5.87
CA TYR A 215 30.94 5.39 4.54
C TYR A 215 29.80 4.59 3.92
N LEU A 216 29.09 3.76 4.71
CA LEU A 216 27.93 3.01 4.22
C LEU A 216 26.78 3.94 3.84
N GLY A 217 26.52 4.98 4.65
CA GLY A 217 25.52 6.01 4.35
C GLY A 217 25.82 6.71 3.02
N ARG A 218 27.09 7.08 2.79
CA ARG A 218 27.56 7.69 1.53
C ARG A 218 27.42 6.79 0.32
N LEU A 219 27.72 5.49 0.46
CA LEU A 219 27.52 4.54 -0.64
C LEU A 219 26.04 4.42 -1.00
N VAL A 220 25.16 4.31 0.01
CA VAL A 220 23.72 4.18 -0.22
C VAL A 220 23.13 5.44 -0.84
N ILE A 221 23.50 6.65 -0.39
CA ILE A 221 22.96 7.87 -0.99
C ILE A 221 23.34 8.02 -2.48
N ILE A 222 24.53 7.57 -2.89
CA ILE A 222 24.92 7.55 -4.32
C ILE A 222 23.96 6.67 -5.12
N PHE A 223 23.67 5.45 -4.66
CA PHE A 223 22.71 4.57 -5.33
C PHE A 223 21.30 5.15 -5.32
N VAL A 224 20.89 5.79 -4.22
CA VAL A 224 19.59 6.45 -4.11
C VAL A 224 19.45 7.55 -5.15
N ILE A 225 20.45 8.44 -5.30
CA ILE A 225 20.43 9.52 -6.29
C ILE A 225 20.25 8.96 -7.71
N VAL A 226 21.05 7.95 -8.09
CA VAL A 226 20.94 7.32 -9.42
C VAL A 226 19.55 6.70 -9.62
N SER A 227 19.05 5.97 -8.63
CA SER A 227 17.72 5.35 -8.70
C SER A 227 16.59 6.39 -8.78
N ALA A 228 16.72 7.52 -8.07
CA ALA A 228 15.75 8.60 -8.07
C ALA A 228 15.68 9.29 -9.44
N LEU A 229 16.82 9.57 -10.08
CA LEU A 229 16.88 10.16 -11.43
C LEU A 229 16.19 9.27 -12.48
N ILE A 230 16.43 7.96 -12.43
CA ILE A 230 15.78 6.99 -13.33
C ILE A 230 14.27 6.96 -13.06
N SER A 231 13.89 6.80 -11.78
CA SER A 231 12.51 6.72 -11.32
C SER A 231 11.68 7.95 -11.69
N ILE A 232 12.23 9.15 -11.50
CA ILE A 232 11.58 10.41 -11.89
C ILE A 232 11.29 10.41 -13.39
N THR A 233 12.26 10.01 -14.22
CA THR A 233 12.08 10.05 -15.68
C THR A 233 10.97 9.11 -16.15
N THR A 234 10.92 7.89 -15.61
CA THR A 234 9.92 6.88 -16.01
C THR A 234 8.53 7.17 -15.47
N HIS A 235 8.42 7.62 -14.22
CA HIS A 235 7.11 7.84 -13.60
C HIS A 235 6.53 9.20 -13.95
N MET A 236 7.34 10.22 -14.25
CA MET A 236 6.83 11.53 -14.67
C MET A 236 6.14 11.47 -16.03
N SER A 237 6.64 10.68 -16.99
CA SER A 237 5.96 10.49 -18.28
C SER A 237 4.59 9.83 -18.09
N GLU A 238 4.52 8.80 -17.25
CA GLU A 238 3.26 8.09 -16.97
C GLU A 238 2.26 8.99 -16.23
N LEU A 239 2.73 9.75 -15.23
CA LEU A 239 1.91 10.75 -14.54
C LEU A 239 1.42 11.85 -15.50
N TYR A 240 2.29 12.33 -16.38
CA TYR A 240 1.95 13.36 -17.35
C TYR A 240 0.84 12.91 -18.31
N GLU A 241 0.93 11.71 -18.88
CA GLU A 241 -0.13 11.15 -19.74
C GLU A 241 -1.45 11.00 -18.97
N LEU A 242 -1.35 10.52 -17.73
CA LEU A 242 -2.51 10.34 -16.85
C LEU A 242 -3.18 11.67 -16.48
N PHE A 243 -2.44 12.78 -16.37
CA PHE A 243 -2.97 14.11 -16.10
C PHE A 243 -3.42 14.87 -17.35
N ARG A 244 -2.74 14.72 -18.49
CA ARG A 244 -3.02 15.42 -19.74
C ARG A 244 -4.38 15.04 -20.35
N CYS A 245 -4.88 13.85 -20.04
CA CYS A 245 -6.24 13.43 -20.42
C CYS A 245 -7.34 14.01 -19.51
N SER A 246 -7.07 15.07 -18.73
CA SER A 246 -8.17 15.90 -18.24
C SER A 246 -8.92 16.40 -19.48
N LYS A 247 -10.23 16.17 -19.52
CA LYS A 247 -11.02 16.43 -20.73
C LYS A 247 -11.00 17.95 -20.98
N GLN A 248 -10.06 18.41 -21.80
CA GLN A 248 -9.84 19.83 -22.12
C GLN A 248 -11.11 20.49 -22.70
N TYR A 249 -12.02 19.67 -23.27
CA TYR A 249 -13.31 20.10 -23.83
C TYR A 249 -14.53 19.51 -23.11
N SER A 250 -14.40 19.03 -21.87
CA SER A 250 -15.56 18.57 -21.07
C SER A 250 -16.11 19.68 -20.19
N GLY A 251 -16.79 20.62 -20.83
CA GLY A 251 -17.71 21.52 -20.15
C GLY A 251 -19.14 20.98 -20.20
N SER A 252 -19.96 21.36 -19.23
CA SER A 252 -21.42 21.34 -19.40
C SER A 252 -21.83 22.71 -19.94
N PHE A 253 -22.62 22.73 -21.01
CA PHE A 253 -23.16 23.98 -21.55
C PHE A 253 -24.37 24.42 -20.73
N ASN A 254 -24.28 25.57 -20.05
CA ASN A 254 -25.42 26.13 -19.30
C ASN A 254 -26.28 27.00 -20.23
N ASN A 255 -27.54 26.60 -20.41
CA ASN A 255 -28.51 27.25 -21.29
C ASN A 255 -29.01 28.61 -20.74
N GLU A 256 -28.74 28.92 -19.47
CA GLU A 256 -29.20 30.16 -18.83
C GLU A 256 -28.53 31.43 -19.39
N TYR A 257 -27.26 31.33 -19.80
CA TYR A 257 -26.49 32.48 -20.30
C TYR A 257 -26.59 32.69 -21.82
N HIS A 258 -26.94 31.64 -22.57
CA HIS A 258 -27.01 31.64 -24.03
C HIS A 258 -28.27 30.90 -24.52
N PRO A 259 -29.45 31.54 -24.46
CA PRO A 259 -30.74 30.88 -24.74
C PRO A 259 -30.93 30.50 -26.21
N ARG A 260 -30.16 31.11 -27.12
CA ARG A 260 -30.14 30.75 -28.55
C ARG A 260 -28.81 30.08 -28.86
N HIS A 261 -28.84 28.79 -29.12
CA HIS A 261 -27.66 28.04 -29.49
C HIS A 261 -27.95 27.03 -30.59
N VAL A 262 -26.95 26.75 -31.42
CA VAL A 262 -27.00 25.75 -32.48
C VAL A 262 -25.98 24.67 -32.16
N VAL A 263 -26.43 23.43 -32.03
CA VAL A 263 -25.56 22.28 -31.78
C VAL A 263 -25.23 21.62 -33.12
N VAL A 264 -23.94 21.51 -33.41
CA VAL A 264 -23.43 20.84 -34.61
C VAL A 264 -22.78 19.52 -34.17
N CYS A 265 -23.37 18.41 -34.62
CA CYS A 265 -22.88 17.05 -34.37
C CYS A 265 -22.47 16.39 -35.68
N GLY A 266 -21.54 15.43 -35.62
CA GLY A 266 -21.10 14.63 -36.77
C GLY A 266 -19.58 14.58 -36.91
N GLU A 267 -19.09 14.28 -38.11
CA GLU A 267 -17.65 14.27 -38.39
C GLU A 267 -17.12 15.71 -38.47
N ILE A 268 -16.48 16.16 -37.39
CA ILE A 268 -15.97 17.53 -37.26
C ILE A 268 -14.53 17.59 -37.76
N ASN A 269 -14.38 17.78 -39.08
CA ASN A 269 -13.09 18.08 -39.71
C ASN A 269 -12.91 19.59 -39.87
N TYR A 270 -11.65 20.05 -39.94
CA TYR A 270 -11.33 21.47 -40.18
C TYR A 270 -12.04 22.02 -41.42
N ASP A 271 -12.05 21.24 -42.49
CA ASP A 271 -12.68 21.61 -43.76
C ASP A 271 -14.21 21.74 -43.59
N SER A 272 -14.86 20.75 -42.96
CA SER A 272 -16.30 20.76 -42.69
C SER A 272 -16.72 21.96 -41.84
N VAL A 273 -15.96 22.27 -40.79
CA VAL A 273 -16.21 23.43 -39.91
C VAL A 273 -16.01 24.74 -40.64
N SER A 274 -14.95 24.85 -41.46
CA SER A 274 -14.67 26.07 -42.21
C SER A 274 -15.78 26.36 -43.23
N ILE A 275 -16.27 25.34 -43.94
CA ILE A 275 -17.37 25.45 -44.91
C ILE A 275 -18.67 25.81 -44.17
N PHE A 276 -18.95 25.15 -43.05
CA PHE A 276 -20.14 25.42 -42.25
C PHE A 276 -20.14 26.85 -41.71
N LEU A 277 -19.06 27.29 -41.06
CA LEU A 277 -18.96 28.66 -40.52
C LEU A 277 -19.05 29.70 -41.63
N ASN A 278 -18.40 29.45 -42.78
CA ASN A 278 -18.45 30.36 -43.91
C ASN A 278 -19.88 30.45 -44.49
N ALA A 279 -20.54 29.31 -44.68
CA ALA A 279 -21.93 29.28 -45.15
C ALA A 279 -22.90 29.90 -44.14
N PHE A 280 -22.71 29.65 -42.84
CA PHE A 280 -23.55 30.19 -41.77
C PHE A 280 -23.44 31.72 -41.68
N ILE A 281 -22.22 32.27 -41.73
CA ILE A 281 -21.99 33.72 -41.72
C ILE A 281 -22.58 34.38 -42.98
N HIS A 282 -22.47 33.75 -44.15
CA HIS A 282 -22.96 34.31 -45.41
C HIS A 282 -24.48 34.16 -45.60
N ALA A 283 -25.09 33.10 -45.05
CA ALA A 283 -26.53 32.88 -45.11
C ALA A 283 -27.32 33.97 -44.36
N ASP A 284 -26.73 34.53 -43.29
CA ASP A 284 -27.42 35.46 -42.39
C ASP A 284 -27.42 36.94 -42.85
N ARG A 285 -26.91 37.23 -44.07
CA ARG A 285 -26.98 38.50 -44.85
C ARG A 285 -27.38 39.76 -44.06
N GLY A 286 -26.63 40.10 -43.00
CA GLY A 286 -26.74 41.38 -42.28
C GLY A 286 -27.70 41.46 -41.08
N ARG A 287 -28.27 40.34 -40.60
CA ARG A 287 -28.96 40.28 -39.28
C ARG A 287 -28.29 39.26 -38.36
N TYR A 288 -27.01 39.47 -38.08
CA TYR A 288 -26.31 38.69 -37.07
C TYR A 288 -26.87 39.01 -35.68
N ASP A 289 -27.65 38.10 -35.13
CA ASP A 289 -28.01 38.18 -33.72
C ASP A 289 -26.77 37.72 -32.94
N LYS A 290 -26.02 38.67 -32.36
CA LYS A 290 -24.74 38.41 -31.63
C LYS A 290 -24.87 37.41 -30.47
N ASN A 291 -26.10 37.05 -30.12
CA ASN A 291 -26.44 36.18 -29.01
C ASN A 291 -26.59 34.69 -29.39
N ILE A 292 -26.39 34.32 -30.66
CA ILE A 292 -26.45 32.91 -31.09
C ILE A 292 -25.08 32.25 -30.88
N MET A 293 -25.01 31.26 -30.00
CA MET A 293 -23.79 30.51 -29.74
C MET A 293 -23.77 29.18 -30.51
N ILE A 294 -22.64 28.82 -31.13
CA ILE A 294 -22.50 27.54 -31.83
C ILE A 294 -21.73 26.57 -30.93
N VAL A 295 -22.31 25.40 -30.66
CA VAL A 295 -21.69 24.34 -29.87
C VAL A 295 -21.35 23.18 -30.79
N PHE A 296 -20.06 22.87 -30.91
CA PHE A 296 -19.60 21.68 -31.63
C PHE A 296 -19.53 20.50 -30.67
N LEU A 297 -20.21 19.42 -31.00
CA LEU A 297 -20.21 18.19 -30.23
C LEU A 297 -19.64 17.08 -31.11
N ALA A 298 -18.35 16.82 -30.94
CA ALA A 298 -17.64 15.69 -31.53
C ALA A 298 -17.56 14.56 -30.51
N GLU A 299 -17.70 13.33 -31.00
CA GLU A 299 -17.48 12.10 -30.23
C GLU A 299 -16.00 11.71 -30.22
#